data_AF-A0A923CDJ4-F1
#
_entry.id   AF-A0A923CDJ4-F1
#
_cell.length_a   1.000
_cell.length_b   1.000
_cell.length_c   1.000
_cell.angle_alpha   90.00
_cell.angle_beta   90.00
_cell.angle_gamma   90.00
#
_symmetry.space_group_name_H-M   'P 1'
#
loop_
_entity.id
_entity.type
_entity.pdbx_description
1 polymer ?
#
loop_
_entity_poly.entity_id
_entity_poly.type
_entity_poly.pdbx_seq_one_letter_code
_entity_poly.pdbx_strand_id
1 'polypeptide(L)' 'MPHAARLAELFLAEFNLETEYIKGDHGILEVKHGDDIVYTNRQNLGYKPTNEEARAAMQAHLNR' A
#
# COMPACT_ATOMS: atom_id res chain seq x y z
N MET A 1 -2.64 16.05 0.69
CA MET A 1 -2.30 14.88 -0.14
C MET A 1 -3.13 13.66 0.29
N PRO A 2 -3.71 12.87 -0.64
CA PRO A 2 -4.39 11.61 -0.31
C PRO A 2 -3.42 10.60 0.31
N HIS A 3 -3.89 9.80 1.27
CA HIS A 3 -3.05 8.84 1.99
C HIS A 3 -2.35 7.83 1.07
N ALA A 4 -3.02 7.35 0.03
CA ALA A 4 -2.44 6.43 -0.95
C ALA A 4 -1.26 7.05 -1.74
N ALA A 5 -1.30 8.35 -2.05
CA ALA A 5 -0.19 9.03 -2.73
C ALA A 5 1.07 9.06 -1.86
N ARG A 6 0.89 9.26 -0.54
CA ARG A 6 2.01 9.19 0.42
C ARG A 6 2.64 7.79 0.47
N LEU A 7 1.83 6.74 0.36
CA LEU A 7 2.35 5.37 0.30
C LEU A 7 3.10 5.10 -1.02
N ALA A 8 2.61 5.64 -2.14
CA ALA A 8 3.32 5.55 -3.41
C ALA A 8 4.70 6.24 -3.34
N GLU A 9 4.77 7.45 -2.79
CA GLU A 9 6.04 8.16 -2.56
C GLU A 9 7.00 7.36 -1.67
N LEU A 10 6.47 6.76 -0.58
CA LEU A 10 7.24 5.88 0.31
C LEU A 10 7.81 4.68 -0.45
N PHE A 11 7.00 4.00 -1.27
CA PHE A 11 7.45 2.80 -1.98
C PHE A 11 8.44 3.10 -3.10
N LEU A 12 8.26 4.22 -3.79
CA LEU A 12 9.24 4.69 -4.75
C LEU A 12 10.57 5.03 -4.07
N ALA A 13 10.53 5.77 -2.96
CA ALA A 13 11.75 6.22 -2.28
C ALA A 13 12.53 5.07 -1.61
N GLU A 14 11.84 4.10 -1.01
CA GLU A 14 12.49 3.06 -0.20
C GLU A 14 12.74 1.75 -0.97
N PHE A 15 11.88 1.41 -1.93
CA PHE A 15 11.97 0.13 -2.66
C PHE A 15 12.22 0.31 -4.16
N ASN A 16 12.31 1.56 -4.64
CA ASN A 16 12.43 1.88 -6.08
C ASN A 16 11.28 1.27 -6.91
N LEU A 17 10.07 1.23 -6.33
CA LEU A 17 8.86 0.70 -6.97
C LEU A 17 8.01 1.82 -7.57
N GLU A 18 7.80 1.77 -8.88
CA GLU A 18 6.78 2.61 -9.52
C GLU A 18 5.39 2.17 -9.07
N THR A 19 4.58 3.12 -8.60
CA THR A 19 3.26 2.84 -8.05
C THR A 19 2.18 3.59 -8.82
N GLU A 20 1.16 2.87 -9.27
CA GLU A 20 -0.03 3.46 -9.86
C GLU A 20 -1.12 3.65 -8.79
N TYR A 21 -1.78 4.81 -8.81
CA TYR A 21 -2.93 5.07 -7.96
C TYR A 21 -4.23 4.84 -8.73
N ILE A 22 -4.98 3.82 -8.29
CA ILE A 22 -6.33 3.54 -8.80
C ILE A 22 -7.34 3.94 -7.72
N LYS A 23 -8.26 4.84 -8.07
CA LYS A 23 -9.35 5.23 -7.16
C LYS A 23 -10.38 4.11 -7.10
N GLY A 24 -10.45 3.43 -5.96
CA GLY A 24 -11.48 2.44 -5.67
C GLY A 24 -12.74 3.00 -5.02
N ASP A 25 -13.72 2.12 -4.79
CA ASP A 25 -14.98 2.41 -4.13
C ASP A 25 -14.97 2.03 -2.63
N HIS A 26 -15.94 2.55 -1.88
CA HIS A 26 -16.25 2.15 -0.50
C HIS A 26 -15.13 2.33 0.55
N GLY A 27 -14.15 3.21 0.30
CA GLY A 27 -13.08 3.50 1.27
C GLY A 27 -12.07 2.38 1.46
N ILE A 28 -12.03 1.44 0.51
CA ILE A 28 -11.05 0.35 0.50
C ILE A 28 -9.69 0.90 0.05
N LEU A 29 -8.67 0.55 0.81
CA LEU A 29 -7.26 0.72 0.46
C LEU A 29 -6.67 -0.66 0.26
N GLU A 30 -6.16 -0.91 -0.95
CA GLU A 30 -5.52 -2.16 -1.34
C GLU A 30 -4.20 -1.83 -2.02
N VAL A 31 -3.12 -2.46 -1.56
CA VAL A 31 -1.78 -2.36 -2.13
C VAL A 31 -1.45 -3.71 -2.75
N LYS A 32 -1.19 -3.71 -4.05
CA LYS A 32 -0.81 -4.88 -4.84
C LYS A 32 0.60 -4.73 -5.37
N HIS A 33 1.31 -5.84 -5.47
CA HIS A 33 2.59 -5.93 -6.16
C HIS A 33 2.52 -7.13 -7.11
N GLY A 34 2.46 -6.86 -8.41
CA GLY A 34 2.03 -7.86 -9.39
C GLY A 34 0.59 -8.33 -9.12
N ASP A 35 0.38 -9.65 -9.08
CA ASP A 35 -0.93 -10.26 -8.79
C ASP A 35 -1.19 -10.43 -7.28
N ASP A 36 -0.20 -10.18 -6.42
CA ASP A 36 -0.29 -10.41 -4.98
C ASP A 36 -0.79 -9.19 -4.22
N ILE A 37 -1.66 -9.42 -3.24
CA ILE A 37 -2.11 -8.39 -2.29
C ILE A 37 -1.11 -8.32 -1.13
N VAL A 38 -0.38 -7.23 -1.06
CA VAL A 38 0.57 -6.94 0.02
C VAL A 38 -0.16 -6.46 1.27
N TYR A 39 -1.17 -5.60 1.08
CA TYR A 39 -1.98 -5.04 2.17
C TYR A 39 -3.40 -4.73 1.69
N THR A 40 -4.38 -4.95 2.56
CA THR A 40 -5.75 -4.47 2.32
C THR A 40 -6.45 -4.14 3.64
N ASN A 41 -7.23 -3.06 3.66
CA ASN A 41 -8.08 -2.70 4.80
C ASN A 41 -9.51 -3.26 4.67
N ARG A 42 -9.78 -4.18 3.74
CA ARG A 42 -11.14 -4.68 3.46
C ARG A 42 -11.84 -5.29 4.68
N GLN A 43 -11.09 -5.93 5.58
CA GLN A 43 -11.61 -6.50 6.82
C GLN A 43 -11.87 -5.46 7.92
N ASN A 44 -11.22 -4.30 7.83
CA ASN A 44 -11.31 -3.22 8.80
C ASN A 44 -11.56 -1.91 8.05
N LEU A 45 -12.75 -1.80 7.46
CA LEU A 45 -13.15 -0.70 6.59
C LEU A 45 -12.89 0.65 7.28
N GLY A 46 -12.02 1.47 6.69
CA GLY A 46 -11.65 2.78 7.20
C GLY A 46 -10.32 2.85 7.95
N TYR A 47 -9.73 1.71 8.34
CA TYR A 47 -8.36 1.68 8.83
C TYR A 47 -7.38 1.99 7.69
N LYS A 48 -6.43 2.87 7.98
CA LYS A 48 -5.37 3.29 7.06
C LYS A 48 -4.03 2.95 7.71
N PRO A 49 -3.18 2.17 7.04
CA PRO A 49 -1.91 1.77 7.63
C PRO A 49 -1.03 3.00 7.83
N THR A 50 -0.24 3.00 8.89
CA THR A 50 0.86 3.94 9.04
C THR A 50 1.94 3.66 8.00
N ASN A 51 2.84 4.62 7.77
CA ASN A 51 3.98 4.41 6.87
C ASN A 51 4.85 3.24 7.33
N GLU A 52 5.00 3.03 8.64
CA GLU A 52 5.79 1.92 9.21
C GLU A 52 5.15 0.57 8.92
N GLU A 53 3.83 0.44 9.08
CA GLU A 53 3.08 -0.78 8.78
C GLU A 53 3.12 -1.11 7.29
N ALA A 54 2.93 -0.10 6.43
CA ALA A 54 3.01 -0.26 4.98
C ALA A 54 4.42 -0.68 4.52
N ARG A 55 5.46 -0.06 5.09
CA ARG A 55 6.86 -0.43 4.86
C ARG A 55 7.13 -1.87 5.28
N ALA A 56 6.74 -2.24 6.50
CA ALA A 56 6.96 -3.58 7.03
C ALA A 56 6.25 -4.65 6.18
N ALA A 57 5.02 -4.39 5.73
CA ALA A 57 4.28 -5.30 4.86
C ALA A 57 4.98 -5.48 3.50
N MET A 58 5.42 -4.40 2.86
CA MET A 58 6.12 -4.47 1.57
C MET A 58 7.49 -5.16 1.70
N GLN A 59 8.27 -4.81 2.72
CA GLN A 59 9.56 -5.44 2.99
C GLN A 59 9.42 -6.95 3.23
N ALA A 60 8.40 -7.36 4.00
CA ALA A 60 8.12 -8.77 4.26
C ALA A 60 7.66 -9.50 2.98
N HIS A 61 6.94 -8.83 2.08
CA HIS A 61 6.53 -9.39 0.79
C HIS A 61 7.73 -9.58 -0.15
N LEU A 62 8.64 -8.60 -0.25
CA LEU A 62 9.82 -8.67 -1.13
C LEU A 62 10.89 -9.66 -0.66
N ASN A 63 10.93 -9.98 0.63
CA ASN A 63 11.87 -10.95 1.22
C ASN A 63 11.35 -12.41 1.18
N ARG A 64 10.21 -12.67 0.54
CA ARG A 64 9.66 -14.02 0.33
C ARG A 64 10.21 -14.64 -0.94
#